data_AF-A0A9D3PFB6-F1
#
_entry.id   AF-A0A9D3PFB6-F1
#
_cell.length_a   1.000
_cell.length_b   1.000
_cell.length_c   1.000
_cell.angle_alpha   90.00
_cell.angle_beta   90.00
_cell.angle_gamma   90.00
#
_symmetry.space_group_name_H-M   'P 1'
#
loop_
_entity.id
_entity.type
_entity.pdbx_description
1 polymer ?
#
loop_
_entity_poly.entity_id
_entity_poly.type
_entity_poly.pdbx_seq_one_letter_code
_entity_poly.pdbx_strand_id
1 'polypeptide(L)'
;MTPFGERHVILLVTCACTIDTKRHTTKMASSMGGMFPGQQPPGPHPAGAPGAPGQPGLLPVAAGSRNQNNTLVDDLEASFEACFASLVSQDYVNGTDQEEIRTGVDQCIQKFLDVARQTECFFLQKRLQLSVQKPEQVVKEDVSELRNELQRKEHLIQKHLTKIHHWQQVLEDINVQHKKPTELPQGPLAFLEQASANIPAPMKPN
;
A
#
# COMPACT_ATOMS: atom_id res chain seq x y z
N MET A 1 20.39 -1.94 7.58
CA MET A 1 19.20 -1.06 7.44
C MET A 1 18.03 -1.87 6.89
N THR A 2 16.80 -1.55 7.30
CA THR A 2 15.62 -2.41 7.12
C THR A 2 15.04 -2.38 5.69
N PRO A 3 14.56 -3.52 5.15
CA PRO A 3 13.96 -3.62 3.80
C PRO A 3 12.55 -3.00 3.69
N PHE A 4 12.17 -2.16 4.66
CA PHE A 4 10.85 -1.51 4.73
C PHE A 4 10.81 -0.16 3.99
N GLY A 5 11.95 0.48 3.75
CA GLY A 5 12.03 1.78 3.06
C GLY A 5 11.74 1.69 1.56
N GLU A 6 12.34 0.73 0.87
CA GLU A 6 12.20 0.57 -0.59
C GLU A 6 10.76 0.25 -1.01
N ARG A 7 10.08 -0.59 -0.21
CA ARG A 7 8.66 -0.91 -0.45
C ARG A 7 7.77 0.31 -0.31
N HIS A 8 8.09 1.24 0.58
CA HIS A 8 7.27 2.42 0.82
C HIS A 8 7.38 3.44 -0.32
N VAL A 9 8.58 3.65 -0.85
CA VAL A 9 8.81 4.58 -1.97
C VAL A 9 8.20 4.02 -3.25
N ILE A 10 8.39 2.72 -3.52
CA ILE A 10 7.76 2.04 -4.65
C ILE A 10 6.23 2.07 -4.51
N LEU A 11 5.69 1.86 -3.31
CA LEU A 11 4.25 1.92 -3.06
C LEU A 11 3.70 3.34 -3.23
N LEU A 12 4.42 4.39 -2.81
CA LEU A 12 3.99 5.78 -2.99
C LEU A 12 3.98 6.20 -4.46
N VAL A 13 5.01 5.84 -5.23
CA VAL A 13 5.08 6.10 -6.68
C VAL A 13 4.02 5.29 -7.42
N THR A 14 3.83 4.02 -7.04
CA THR A 14 2.79 3.16 -7.61
C THR A 14 1.39 3.69 -7.28
N CYS A 15 1.15 4.13 -6.05
CA CYS A 15 -0.16 4.63 -5.61
C CYS A 15 -0.51 5.96 -6.28
N ALA A 16 0.43 6.91 -6.33
CA ALA A 16 0.26 8.18 -7.03
C ALA A 16 -0.09 7.97 -8.51
N CYS A 17 0.59 7.03 -9.16
CA CYS A 17 0.33 6.78 -10.57
C CYS A 17 -0.85 5.83 -10.86
N THR A 18 -1.29 5.00 -9.92
CA THR A 18 -2.55 4.23 -10.04
C THR A 18 -3.74 5.16 -9.94
N ILE A 19 -3.67 6.19 -9.09
CA ILE A 19 -4.68 7.26 -9.02
C ILE A 19 -4.75 8.02 -10.36
N ASP A 20 -3.60 8.32 -10.99
CA ASP A 20 -3.57 8.99 -12.30
C ASP A 20 -4.11 8.09 -13.43
N THR A 21 -3.77 6.79 -13.40
CA THR A 21 -4.27 5.80 -14.39
C THR A 21 -5.77 5.59 -14.28
N LYS A 22 -6.34 5.52 -13.07
CA LYS A 22 -7.81 5.45 -12.90
C LYS A 22 -8.51 6.71 -13.38
N ARG A 23 -7.89 7.88 -13.20
CA ARG A 23 -8.39 9.17 -13.72
C ARG A 23 -8.34 9.21 -15.27
N HIS A 24 -7.28 8.68 -15.88
CA HIS A 24 -7.14 8.62 -17.34
C HIS A 24 -8.08 7.59 -18.00
N THR A 25 -8.19 6.38 -17.45
CA THR A 25 -9.13 5.35 -17.93
C THR A 25 -10.59 5.80 -17.82
N THR A 26 -10.97 6.50 -16.75
CA THR A 26 -12.33 7.03 -16.59
C THR A 26 -12.63 8.12 -17.64
N LYS A 27 -11.64 8.97 -18.00
CA LYS A 27 -11.78 9.97 -19.06
C LYS A 27 -11.88 9.35 -20.47
N MET A 28 -11.10 8.31 -20.75
CA MET A 28 -11.13 7.60 -22.04
C MET A 28 -12.44 6.80 -22.23
N ALA A 29 -12.98 6.20 -21.17
CA ALA A 29 -14.26 5.49 -21.22
C ALA A 29 -15.46 6.44 -21.43
N SER A 30 -15.36 7.68 -20.96
CA SER A 30 -16.41 8.70 -21.13
C SER A 30 -16.48 9.25 -22.56
N SER A 31 -15.43 9.08 -23.38
CA SER A 31 -15.32 9.67 -24.72
C SER A 31 -15.79 8.77 -25.88
N MET A 32 -16.18 7.51 -25.62
CA MET A 32 -16.72 6.60 -26.66
C MET A 32 -18.22 6.30 -26.51
N GLY A 33 -18.94 7.06 -25.67
CA GLY A 33 -20.39 6.93 -25.51
C GLY A 33 -21.16 7.74 -26.55
N GLY A 34 -21.08 7.39 -27.83
CA GLY A 34 -21.86 8.06 -28.87
C GLY A 34 -21.60 7.52 -30.26
N MET A 35 -22.68 7.19 -30.97
CA MET A 35 -22.78 6.67 -32.33
C MET A 35 -22.59 5.16 -32.50
N PHE A 36 -23.71 4.43 -32.58
CA PHE A 36 -24.07 3.60 -33.75
C PHE A 36 -25.48 3.01 -33.59
N PRO A 37 -26.42 3.26 -34.51
CA PRO A 37 -27.51 2.34 -34.80
C PRO A 37 -27.17 1.50 -36.04
N GLY A 38 -27.68 0.27 -36.11
CA GLY A 38 -27.88 -0.43 -37.39
C GLY A 38 -27.07 -1.72 -37.56
N GLN A 39 -27.79 -2.84 -37.48
CA GLN A 39 -27.40 -4.16 -37.94
C GLN A 39 -27.18 -4.18 -39.47
N GLN A 40 -26.15 -4.88 -39.97
CA GLN A 40 -26.21 -5.68 -41.23
C GLN A 40 -25.03 -6.69 -41.32
N PRO A 41 -25.18 -7.89 -41.96
CA PRO A 41 -24.26 -9.05 -41.86
C PRO A 41 -23.11 -9.07 -42.92
N PRO A 42 -22.19 -10.07 -42.87
CA PRO A 42 -20.96 -10.09 -43.67
C PRO A 42 -21.16 -10.67 -45.08
N GLY A 43 -20.52 -10.05 -46.07
CA GLY A 43 -20.36 -10.56 -47.44
C GLY A 43 -18.91 -10.94 -47.74
N PRO A 44 -18.65 -11.89 -48.67
CA PRO A 44 -17.33 -12.50 -48.87
C PRO A 44 -16.45 -11.77 -49.89
N HIS A 45 -15.14 -12.05 -49.78
CA HIS A 45 -14.01 -11.58 -50.60
C HIS A 45 -14.20 -11.71 -52.14
N PRO A 46 -13.37 -10.98 -52.90
CA PRO A 46 -12.62 -11.66 -53.95
C PRO A 46 -11.11 -11.36 -53.94
N ALA A 47 -10.40 -12.29 -54.60
CA ALA A 47 -8.96 -12.46 -54.71
C ALA A 47 -8.35 -11.82 -55.98
N GLY A 48 -7.01 -11.72 -56.01
CA GLY A 48 -6.18 -11.52 -57.21
C GLY A 48 -5.04 -10.51 -56.97
N ALA A 49 -3.83 -10.92 -56.57
CA ALA A 49 -2.66 -11.37 -57.38
C ALA A 49 -1.77 -10.19 -57.90
N PRO A 50 -0.53 -10.40 -58.41
CA PRO A 50 0.64 -11.04 -57.79
C PRO A 50 1.99 -10.27 -58.01
N GLY A 51 2.99 -10.51 -57.14
CA GLY A 51 4.43 -10.62 -57.51
C GLY A 51 5.34 -9.38 -57.58
N ALA A 52 6.39 -9.33 -56.73
CA ALA A 52 7.83 -9.21 -57.10
C ALA A 52 8.76 -9.06 -55.85
N PRO A 53 10.05 -9.45 -55.93
CA PRO A 53 10.96 -9.64 -54.79
C PRO A 53 11.99 -8.50 -54.60
N GLY A 54 12.43 -8.25 -53.36
CA GLY A 54 13.57 -7.36 -53.07
C GLY A 54 13.91 -7.24 -51.57
N GLN A 55 15.04 -7.81 -51.16
CA GLN A 55 15.76 -7.50 -49.90
C GLN A 55 16.68 -6.26 -50.10
N PRO A 56 17.47 -5.77 -49.12
CA PRO A 56 17.34 -5.74 -47.65
C PRO A 56 17.56 -4.30 -47.08
N GLY A 57 16.70 -3.83 -46.17
CA GLY A 57 16.85 -2.52 -45.51
C GLY A 57 17.41 -2.63 -44.09
N LEU A 58 18.73 -2.54 -43.96
CA LEU A 58 19.45 -2.38 -42.69
C LEU A 58 19.12 -1.01 -42.08
N LEU A 59 18.54 -1.00 -40.88
CA LEU A 59 18.57 0.18 -40.01
C LEU A 59 19.74 0.00 -39.02
N PRO A 60 20.64 0.99 -38.87
CA PRO A 60 21.72 0.91 -37.90
C PRO A 60 21.16 1.23 -36.50
N VAL A 61 21.07 0.22 -35.64
CA VAL A 61 21.07 0.46 -34.19
C VAL A 61 22.52 0.81 -33.83
N ALA A 62 22.75 2.10 -33.62
CA ALA A 62 23.99 2.59 -33.06
C ALA A 62 24.24 1.95 -31.69
N ALA A 63 25.51 1.58 -31.51
CA ALA A 63 26.04 0.91 -30.34
C ALA A 63 25.87 1.73 -29.06
N GLY A 64 25.52 1.03 -27.98
CA GLY A 64 25.67 1.50 -26.60
C GLY A 64 26.21 0.35 -25.77
N SER A 65 27.50 0.43 -25.47
CA SER A 65 28.32 -0.41 -24.60
C SER A 65 27.55 -1.33 -23.62
N ARG A 66 27.51 -2.62 -23.93
CA ARG A 66 27.21 -3.67 -22.95
C ARG A 66 28.47 -3.92 -22.12
N ASN A 67 28.68 -3.16 -21.04
CA ASN A 67 29.56 -3.52 -19.92
C ASN A 67 29.50 -2.49 -18.79
N GLN A 68 28.32 -2.28 -18.20
CA GLN A 68 28.18 -1.74 -16.86
C GLN A 68 27.11 -2.57 -16.16
N ASN A 69 27.50 -3.35 -15.17
CA ASN A 69 26.59 -4.21 -14.40
C ASN A 69 25.76 -3.42 -13.36
N ASN A 70 25.62 -2.11 -13.54
CA ASN A 70 24.85 -1.25 -12.65
C ASN A 70 23.43 -1.11 -13.19
N THR A 71 22.46 -1.31 -12.33
CA THR A 71 21.05 -1.04 -12.58
C THR A 71 20.76 0.45 -12.46
N LEU A 72 19.65 0.92 -13.03
CA LEU A 72 19.21 2.33 -12.87
C LEU A 72 19.08 2.74 -11.40
N VAL A 73 18.82 1.77 -10.52
CA VAL A 73 18.75 1.99 -9.08
C VAL A 73 20.15 2.23 -8.51
N ASP A 74 21.15 1.47 -8.95
CA ASP A 74 22.55 1.66 -8.54
C ASP A 74 23.09 3.02 -9.02
N ASP A 75 22.71 3.44 -10.24
CA ASP A 75 23.06 4.77 -10.76
C ASP A 75 22.35 5.90 -9.99
N LEU A 76 21.11 5.67 -9.57
CA LEU A 76 20.36 6.61 -8.74
C LEU A 76 20.99 6.75 -7.36
N GLU A 77 21.36 5.63 -6.73
CA GLU A 77 22.04 5.62 -5.44
C GLU A 77 23.41 6.32 -5.53
N ALA A 78 24.22 5.99 -6.54
CA ALA A 78 25.52 6.62 -6.75
C ALA A 78 25.42 8.14 -7.00
N SER A 79 24.43 8.57 -7.79
CA SER A 79 24.21 10.01 -8.05
C SER A 79 23.69 10.76 -6.82
N PHE A 80 22.87 10.10 -5.99
CA PHE A 80 22.42 10.63 -4.70
C PHE A 80 23.60 10.79 -3.74
N GLU A 81 24.43 9.76 -3.58
CA GLU A 81 25.61 9.81 -2.70
C GLU A 81 26.58 10.92 -3.12
N ALA A 82 26.86 11.05 -4.42
CA ALA A 82 27.71 12.12 -4.94
C ALA A 82 27.10 13.50 -4.66
N CYS A 83 25.80 13.68 -4.92
CA CYS A 83 25.10 14.93 -4.64
C CYS A 83 25.11 15.27 -3.14
N PHE A 84 24.87 14.29 -2.28
CA PHE A 84 24.87 14.47 -0.84
C PHE A 84 26.26 14.84 -0.32
N ALA A 85 27.29 14.11 -0.76
CA ALA A 85 28.69 14.38 -0.40
C ALA A 85 29.08 15.81 -0.78
N SER A 86 28.80 16.23 -2.02
CA SER A 86 29.08 17.61 -2.48
C SER A 86 28.35 18.68 -1.68
N LEU A 87 27.12 18.40 -1.19
CA LEU A 87 26.35 19.34 -0.37
C LEU A 87 26.86 19.47 1.07
N VAL A 88 27.48 18.41 1.63
CA VAL A 88 27.97 18.40 3.01
C VAL A 88 29.48 18.64 3.14
N SER A 89 30.20 18.76 2.02
CA SER A 89 31.64 19.06 2.01
C SER A 89 31.95 20.37 2.71
N GLN A 90 32.92 20.34 3.63
CA GLN A 90 33.39 21.54 4.36
C GLN A 90 34.16 22.52 3.47
N ASP A 91 34.70 22.07 2.34
CA ASP A 91 35.49 22.89 1.42
C ASP A 91 34.71 24.09 0.84
N TYR A 92 33.38 24.10 0.96
CA TYR A 92 32.50 25.19 0.53
C TYR A 92 32.76 26.54 1.25
N VAL A 93 33.46 26.52 2.40
CA VAL A 93 33.56 27.65 3.32
C VAL A 93 34.90 28.42 3.22
N ASN A 94 35.92 27.92 2.51
CA ASN A 94 37.32 28.33 2.70
C ASN A 94 37.99 29.22 1.61
N GLY A 95 37.27 29.70 0.59
CA GLY A 95 37.73 30.80 -0.28
C GLY A 95 38.43 30.43 -1.61
N THR A 96 38.55 31.46 -2.47
CA THR A 96 39.02 31.56 -3.89
C THR A 96 38.41 30.64 -4.97
N ASP A 97 38.12 29.37 -4.71
CA ASP A 97 37.56 28.44 -5.72
C ASP A 97 36.03 28.23 -5.61
N GLN A 98 35.34 29.17 -4.96
CA GLN A 98 33.93 29.06 -4.62
C GLN A 98 33.00 28.91 -5.84
N GLU A 99 33.38 29.49 -6.99
CA GLU A 99 32.63 29.36 -8.24
C GLU A 99 32.76 27.97 -8.86
N GLU A 100 33.95 27.36 -8.79
CA GLU A 100 34.18 25.98 -9.25
C GLU A 100 33.46 24.97 -8.35
N ILE A 101 33.55 25.15 -7.02
CA ILE A 101 32.84 24.29 -6.05
C ILE A 101 31.33 24.39 -6.26
N ARG A 102 30.79 25.61 -6.39
CA ARG A 102 29.36 25.82 -6.66
C ARG A 102 28.93 25.15 -7.96
N THR A 103 29.72 25.30 -9.02
CA THR A 103 29.47 24.67 -10.32
C THR A 103 29.51 23.14 -10.21
N GLY A 104 30.39 22.57 -9.39
CA GLY A 104 30.44 21.14 -9.11
C GLY A 104 29.20 20.63 -8.37
N VAL A 105 28.71 21.37 -7.37
CA VAL A 105 27.46 21.05 -6.66
C VAL A 105 26.26 21.07 -7.61
N ASP A 106 26.14 22.12 -8.43
CA ASP A 106 25.06 22.25 -9.41
C ASP A 106 25.06 21.09 -10.42
N GLN A 107 26.24 20.61 -10.84
CA GLN A 107 26.38 19.43 -11.69
C GLN A 107 25.93 18.14 -11.02
N CYS A 108 26.30 17.92 -9.75
CA CYS A 108 25.86 16.74 -9.00
C CYS A 108 24.34 16.74 -8.79
N ILE A 109 23.75 17.89 -8.49
CA ILE A 109 22.30 18.05 -8.38
C ILE A 109 21.63 17.73 -9.72
N GLN A 110 22.10 18.32 -10.82
CA GLN A 110 21.52 18.10 -12.15
C GLN A 110 21.61 16.62 -12.54
N LYS A 111 22.76 15.98 -12.32
CA LYS A 111 22.94 14.55 -12.60
C LYS A 111 21.99 13.67 -11.80
N PHE A 112 21.81 13.95 -10.51
CA PHE A 112 20.83 13.24 -9.67
C PHE A 112 19.40 13.39 -10.22
N LEU A 113 19.00 14.61 -10.58
CA LEU A 113 17.67 14.86 -11.14
C LEU A 113 17.44 14.14 -12.47
N ASP A 114 18.46 14.07 -13.32
CA ASP A 114 18.37 13.38 -14.61
C ASP A 114 18.23 11.86 -14.43
N VAL A 115 19.00 11.25 -13.52
CA VAL A 115 18.90 9.82 -13.22
C VAL A 115 17.59 9.49 -12.50
N ALA A 116 17.12 10.36 -11.60
CA ALA A 116 15.81 10.21 -10.95
C ALA A 116 14.67 10.23 -11.99
N ARG A 117 14.71 11.18 -12.93
CA ARG A 117 13.75 11.25 -14.04
C ARG A 117 13.82 10.00 -14.92
N GLN A 118 15.02 9.54 -15.26
CA GLN A 118 15.20 8.33 -16.06
C GLN A 118 14.63 7.11 -15.36
N THR A 119 14.85 6.99 -14.05
CA THR A 119 14.34 5.91 -13.21
C THR A 119 12.82 5.92 -13.17
N GLU A 120 12.21 7.09 -12.95
CA GLU A 120 10.75 7.26 -13.02
C GLU A 120 10.20 6.84 -14.39
N CYS A 121 10.76 7.36 -15.48
CA CYS A 121 10.32 7.02 -16.84
C CYS A 121 10.41 5.52 -17.12
N PHE A 122 11.47 4.84 -16.67
CA PHE A 122 11.62 3.40 -16.86
C PHE A 122 10.49 2.62 -16.17
N PHE A 123 10.21 2.91 -14.90
CA PHE A 123 9.16 2.20 -14.17
C PHE A 123 7.75 2.55 -14.66
N LEU A 124 7.51 3.80 -15.06
CA LEU A 124 6.26 4.19 -15.70
C LEU A 124 6.04 3.43 -17.01
N GLN A 125 7.06 3.32 -17.85
CA GLN A 125 6.99 2.58 -19.11
C GLN A 125 6.72 1.10 -18.87
N LYS A 126 7.38 0.47 -17.89
CA LYS A 126 7.14 -0.94 -17.52
C LYS A 126 5.72 -1.15 -17.02
N ARG A 127 5.20 -0.22 -16.21
CA ARG A 127 3.82 -0.29 -15.69
C ARG A 127 2.78 -0.12 -16.79
N LEU A 128 2.97 0.82 -17.72
CA LEU A 128 2.13 0.97 -18.91
C LEU A 128 2.17 -0.30 -19.77
N GLN A 129 3.35 -0.87 -19.96
CA GLN A 129 3.52 -2.11 -20.71
C GLN A 129 2.71 -3.26 -20.08
N LEU A 130 2.75 -3.42 -18.75
CA LEU A 130 1.96 -4.44 -18.06
C LEU A 130 0.46 -4.20 -18.18
N SER A 131 0.01 -2.95 -18.05
CA SER A 131 -1.39 -2.56 -18.20
C SER A 131 -1.95 -2.92 -19.58
N VAL A 132 -1.18 -2.69 -20.65
CA VAL A 132 -1.63 -2.94 -22.03
C VAL A 132 -1.40 -4.38 -22.47
N GLN A 133 -0.25 -4.98 -22.13
CA GLN A 133 0.11 -6.32 -22.62
C GLN A 133 -0.42 -7.47 -21.74
N LYS A 134 -0.66 -7.22 -20.44
CA LYS A 134 -1.04 -8.26 -19.48
C LYS A 134 -2.12 -7.81 -18.47
N PRO A 135 -3.22 -7.15 -18.91
CA PRO A 135 -4.25 -6.65 -18.00
C PRO A 135 -4.86 -7.77 -17.13
N GLU A 136 -5.12 -8.94 -17.73
CA GLU A 136 -5.67 -10.11 -17.02
C GLU A 136 -4.76 -10.63 -15.91
N GLN A 137 -3.43 -10.57 -16.11
CA GLN A 137 -2.48 -11.02 -15.08
C GLN A 137 -2.53 -10.09 -13.87
N VAL A 138 -2.54 -8.77 -14.09
CA VAL A 138 -2.63 -7.77 -13.02
C VAL A 138 -3.90 -7.98 -12.20
N VAL A 139 -5.05 -8.13 -12.87
CA VAL A 139 -6.33 -8.39 -12.20
C VAL A 139 -6.29 -9.69 -11.40
N LYS A 140 -5.67 -10.74 -11.92
CA LYS A 140 -5.55 -12.02 -11.22
C LYS A 140 -4.69 -11.92 -9.96
N GLU A 141 -3.60 -11.17 -10.01
CA GLU A 141 -2.74 -10.88 -8.86
C GLU A 141 -3.52 -10.09 -7.79
N ASP A 142 -4.22 -9.03 -8.19
CA ASP A 142 -5.07 -8.23 -7.29
C ASP A 142 -6.16 -9.09 -6.62
N VAL A 143 -6.84 -9.94 -7.38
CA VAL A 143 -7.87 -10.86 -6.85
C VAL A 143 -7.26 -11.83 -5.85
N SER A 144 -6.05 -12.33 -6.12
CA SER A 144 -5.34 -13.24 -5.21
C SER A 144 -4.95 -12.52 -3.90
N GLU A 145 -4.45 -11.29 -3.98
CA GLU A 145 -4.13 -10.48 -2.80
C GLU A 145 -5.38 -10.21 -1.95
N LEU A 146 -6.47 -9.80 -2.58
CA LEU A 146 -7.75 -9.54 -1.90
C LEU A 146 -8.31 -10.80 -1.23
N ARG A 147 -8.18 -11.97 -1.86
CA ARG A 147 -8.60 -13.25 -1.27
C ARG A 147 -7.77 -13.60 -0.02
N ASN A 148 -6.46 -13.40 -0.07
CA ASN A 148 -5.59 -13.64 1.09
C ASN A 148 -5.92 -12.70 2.24
N GLU A 149 -6.14 -11.42 1.94
CA GLU A 149 -6.51 -10.42 2.95
C GLU A 149 -7.89 -10.70 3.55
N LEU A 150 -8.86 -11.12 2.74
CA LEU A 150 -10.18 -11.56 3.22
C LEU A 150 -10.04 -12.74 4.20
N GLN A 151 -9.33 -13.81 3.80
CA GLN A 151 -9.12 -14.99 4.64
C GLN A 151 -8.44 -14.62 5.97
N ARG A 152 -7.45 -13.73 5.94
CA ARG A 152 -6.78 -13.23 7.14
C ARG A 152 -7.75 -12.49 8.06
N LYS A 153 -8.64 -11.65 7.50
CA LYS A 153 -9.67 -10.94 8.26
C LYS A 153 -10.71 -11.90 8.85
N GLU A 154 -11.16 -12.89 8.09
CA GLU A 154 -12.10 -13.92 8.58
C GLU A 154 -11.52 -14.68 9.77
N HIS A 155 -10.25 -15.09 9.70
CA HIS A 155 -9.58 -15.73 10.82
C HIS A 155 -9.50 -14.83 12.06
N LEU A 156 -9.22 -13.54 11.87
CA LEU A 156 -9.18 -12.58 12.97
C LEU A 156 -10.56 -12.37 13.61
N ILE A 157 -11.61 -12.29 12.79
CA ILE A 157 -13.00 -12.19 13.26
C ILE A 157 -13.36 -13.44 14.07
N GLN A 158 -13.09 -14.64 13.54
CA GLN A 158 -13.34 -15.90 14.24
C GLN A 158 -12.66 -15.93 15.61
N LYS A 159 -11.38 -15.52 15.68
CA LYS A 159 -10.63 -15.43 16.94
C LYS A 159 -11.29 -14.47 17.95
N HIS A 160 -11.84 -13.36 17.49
CA HIS A 160 -12.57 -12.42 18.35
C HIS A 160 -13.92 -12.96 18.80
N LEU A 161 -14.67 -13.60 17.91
CA LEU A 161 -15.93 -14.26 18.26
C LEU A 161 -15.74 -15.35 19.31
N THR A 162 -14.69 -16.16 19.21
CA THR A 162 -14.35 -17.15 20.26
C THR A 162 -14.15 -16.48 21.62
N LYS A 163 -13.45 -15.34 21.67
CA LYS A 163 -13.25 -14.60 22.93
C LYS A 163 -14.56 -14.04 23.48
N ILE A 164 -15.42 -13.51 22.61
CA ILE A 164 -16.73 -12.98 23.00
C ILE A 164 -17.57 -14.10 23.61
N HIS A 165 -17.65 -15.26 22.96
CA HIS A 165 -18.37 -16.43 23.49
C HIS A 165 -17.81 -16.90 24.83
N HIS A 166 -16.47 -16.94 24.97
CA HIS A 166 -15.86 -17.28 26.25
C HIS A 166 -16.28 -16.32 27.37
N TRP A 167 -16.27 -15.00 27.12
CA TRP A 167 -16.68 -14.02 28.12
C TRP A 167 -18.18 -14.06 28.41
N GLN A 168 -19.02 -14.30 27.40
CA GLN A 168 -20.45 -14.53 27.59
C GLN A 168 -20.70 -15.72 28.54
N GLN A 169 -20.00 -16.84 28.33
CA GLN A 169 -20.08 -18.00 29.20
C GLN A 169 -19.66 -17.68 30.65
N VAL A 170 -18.52 -16.99 30.82
CA VAL A 170 -18.05 -16.59 32.16
C VAL A 170 -19.07 -15.71 32.88
N LEU A 171 -19.73 -14.79 32.17
CA LEU A 171 -20.78 -13.94 32.74
C LEU A 171 -22.04 -14.74 33.11
N GLU A 172 -22.45 -15.69 32.29
CA GLU A 172 -23.58 -16.59 32.57
C GLU A 172 -23.30 -17.45 33.81
N ASP A 173 -22.10 -18.03 33.90
CA ASP A 173 -21.68 -18.84 35.05
C ASP A 173 -21.73 -18.03 36.36
N ILE A 174 -21.23 -16.78 36.35
CA ILE A 174 -21.29 -15.88 37.52
C ILE A 174 -22.74 -15.56 37.92
N ASN A 175 -23.62 -15.33 36.94
CA ASN A 175 -25.03 -15.03 37.19
C ASN A 175 -25.80 -16.25 37.72
N VAL A 176 -25.50 -17.46 37.24
CA VAL A 176 -26.10 -18.71 37.75
C VAL A 176 -25.63 -19.01 39.17
N GLN A 177 -24.36 -18.78 39.51
CA GLN A 177 -23.86 -18.92 40.89
C GLN A 177 -24.58 -17.99 41.87
N HIS A 178 -24.92 -16.76 41.47
CA HIS A 178 -25.75 -15.85 42.28
C HIS A 178 -27.23 -16.26 42.37
N LYS A 179 -27.72 -17.10 41.46
CA LYS A 179 -29.11 -17.58 41.45
C LYS A 179 -29.31 -18.95 42.10
N LYS A 180 -28.25 -19.65 42.51
CA LYS A 180 -28.43 -20.73 43.49
C LYS A 180 -28.87 -20.04 44.79
N PRO A 181 -30.09 -20.30 45.31
CA PRO A 181 -30.38 -19.99 46.69
C PRO A 181 -29.46 -20.90 47.48
N THR A 182 -28.27 -20.39 47.75
CA THR A 182 -27.55 -20.84 48.92
C THR A 182 -28.44 -20.34 50.03
N GLU A 183 -29.20 -21.25 50.64
CA GLU A 183 -29.47 -21.14 52.06
C GLU A 183 -28.13 -20.79 52.71
N LEU A 184 -27.94 -19.50 52.99
CA LEU A 184 -26.76 -19.04 53.69
C LEU A 184 -27.19 -18.15 54.85
N PRO A 185 -26.60 -18.36 56.04
CA PRO A 185 -26.99 -17.73 57.29
C PRO A 185 -26.95 -16.21 57.21
N GLN A 186 -27.88 -15.58 57.94
CA GLN A 186 -27.93 -14.16 58.27
C GLN A 186 -26.57 -13.45 58.16
N GLY A 187 -26.43 -12.57 57.17
CA GLY A 187 -25.24 -11.74 56.97
C GLY A 187 -25.06 -10.66 58.05
N PRO A 188 -23.92 -9.94 58.05
CA PRO A 188 -23.51 -9.01 59.11
C PRO A 188 -24.51 -7.90 59.49
N LEU A 189 -25.46 -7.59 58.60
CA LEU A 189 -26.53 -6.63 58.88
C LEU A 189 -27.58 -7.16 59.86
N ALA A 190 -27.82 -8.47 59.91
CA ALA A 190 -28.72 -9.05 60.89
C ALA A 190 -28.22 -8.85 62.33
N PHE A 191 -26.90 -8.81 62.53
CA PHE A 191 -26.29 -8.56 63.84
C PHE A 191 -26.51 -7.12 64.32
N LEU A 192 -26.47 -6.14 63.42
CA LEU A 192 -26.77 -4.74 63.71
C LEU A 192 -28.24 -4.52 64.06
N GLU A 193 -29.15 -5.20 63.37
CA GLU A 193 -30.59 -5.09 63.61
C GLU A 193 -31.00 -5.74 64.95
N GLN A 194 -30.34 -6.83 65.33
CA GLN A 194 -30.57 -7.51 66.61
C GLN A 194 -30.01 -6.73 67.82
N ALA A 195 -28.93 -5.97 67.63
CA ALA A 195 -28.40 -5.05 68.66
C ALA A 195 -29.32 -3.84 68.89
N SER A 196 -30.05 -3.40 67.86
CA SER A 196 -31.02 -2.31 67.96
C SER A 196 -32.30 -2.70 68.71
N ALA A 197 -32.67 -3.99 68.71
CA ALA A 197 -33.92 -4.47 69.29
C ALA A 197 -33.86 -4.73 70.82
N ASN A 198 -32.68 -4.61 71.45
CA ASN A 198 -32.45 -4.95 72.86
C ASN A 198 -32.10 -3.74 73.74
N ILE A 199 -32.75 -2.58 73.52
CA ILE A 199 -32.64 -1.43 74.43
C ILE A 199 -33.81 -1.47 75.42
N PRO A 200 -33.59 -1.71 76.74
CA PRO A 200 -34.64 -1.61 77.74
C PRO A 200 -35.14 -0.17 77.86
N ALA A 201 -36.47 0.02 77.90
CA ALA A 201 -37.09 1.34 78.05
C ALA A 201 -36.70 2.01 79.39
N PRO A 202 -36.50 3.34 79.41
CA PRO A 202 -36.10 4.05 80.63
C PRO A 202 -37.27 4.14 81.63
N MET A 203 -37.00 3.72 82.86
CA MET A 203 -37.91 3.85 83.99
C MET A 203 -38.06 5.33 84.40
N LYS A 204 -39.30 5.78 84.57
CA LYS A 204 -39.63 7.15 85.04
C LYS A 204 -39.26 7.32 86.52
N PRO A 205 -38.60 8.43 86.91
CA PRO A 205 -38.38 8.76 88.32
C PRO A 205 -39.66 9.30 88.97
N ASN A 206 -39.86 8.96 90.25
CA ASN A 206 -40.80 9.60 91.17
C ASN A 206 -40.02 10.43 92.20
#